data_AF-A0A7W4UN87-F1
#
_entry.id   AF-A0A7W4UN87-F1
#
_cell.length_a   1.000
_cell.length_b   1.000
_cell.length_c   1.000
_cell.angle_alpha   90.00
_cell.angle_beta   90.00
_cell.angle_gamma   90.00
#
_symmetry.space_group_name_H-M   'P 1'
#
loop_
_entity.id
_entity.type
_entity.pdbx_description
1 polymer ?
#
loop_
_entity_poly.entity_id
_entity_poly.type
_entity_poly.pdbx_seq_one_letter_code
_entity_poly.pdbx_strand_id
1 'polypeptide(L)'
;MPTTATPRSPDPRPARTQAAIVAAVEELSARGEEVTVPAIVAEAGVSRSTFYAQFRDLDALAVRILTEVFTQIEELDLSLRASATPIETARATTSQLVAEFAKRRTLYAGVLGSRTTTEAARAVRAAFAEQTLGTMQLTVPSGLDPKVAAEYVAGGSLAVITAWLLSDTPEPTEQLLALLPAWLLNDDKDTPS
;
A
#
# COMPACT_ATOMS: atom_id res chain seq x y z
N MET A 1 39.12 7.53 -30.17
CA MET A 1 38.97 7.67 -28.71
C MET A 1 37.56 8.16 -28.41
N PRO A 2 36.60 7.31 -28.00
CA PRO A 2 35.32 7.81 -27.50
C PRO A 2 35.43 8.05 -25.99
N THR A 3 35.13 9.28 -25.56
CA THR A 3 34.99 9.66 -24.15
C THR A 3 33.73 9.03 -23.59
N THR A 4 33.88 8.11 -22.64
CA THR A 4 32.80 7.58 -21.80
C THR A 4 32.34 8.69 -20.84
N ALA A 5 31.11 9.17 -21.04
CA ALA A 5 30.46 10.06 -20.08
C ALA A 5 29.91 9.23 -18.92
N THR A 6 30.39 9.47 -17.71
CA THR A 6 29.90 8.86 -16.47
C THR A 6 28.41 9.21 -16.24
N PRO A 7 27.55 8.27 -15.77
CA PRO A 7 26.16 8.58 -15.50
C PRO A 7 26.07 9.62 -14.36
N ARG A 8 25.31 10.69 -14.57
CA ARG A 8 25.03 11.69 -13.52
C ARG A 8 24.17 11.04 -12.44
N SER A 9 24.63 11.06 -11.20
CA SER A 9 23.82 10.66 -10.04
C SER A 9 22.51 11.46 -10.01
N PRO A 10 21.36 10.83 -9.70
CA PRO A 10 20.09 11.52 -9.60
C PRO A 10 20.16 12.64 -8.55
N ASP A 11 19.56 13.80 -8.85
CA ASP A 11 19.48 14.93 -7.93
C ASP A 11 18.80 14.48 -6.62
N PRO A 12 19.41 14.64 -5.44
CA PRO A 12 18.81 14.22 -4.16
C PRO A 12 17.69 15.14 -3.66
N ARG A 13 17.44 16.28 -4.32
CA ARG A 13 16.41 17.25 -3.89
C ARG A 13 14.98 16.71 -3.96
N PRO A 14 14.52 16.05 -5.05
CA PRO A 14 13.16 15.51 -5.12
C PRO A 14 12.88 14.44 -4.05
N ALA A 15 13.85 13.57 -3.78
CA ALA A 15 13.71 12.53 -2.74
C ALA A 15 13.56 13.14 -1.33
N ARG A 16 14.34 14.17 -1.01
CA ARG A 16 14.21 14.90 0.27
C ARG A 16 12.87 15.62 0.39
N THR A 17 12.40 16.24 -0.69
CA THR A 17 11.09 16.90 -0.72
C THR A 17 9.95 15.90 -0.55
N GLN A 18 10.00 14.74 -1.22
CA GLN A 18 9.01 13.68 -1.02
C GLN A 18 8.99 13.19 0.43
N ALA A 19 10.16 12.93 1.02
CA ALA A 19 10.24 12.51 2.41
C ALA A 19 9.63 13.54 3.38
N ALA A 20 9.88 14.84 3.18
CA ALA A 20 9.29 15.91 3.98
C ALA A 20 7.75 15.97 3.83
N ILE A 21 7.24 15.79 2.61
CA ILE A 21 5.79 15.77 2.34
C ILE A 21 5.12 14.55 3.03
N VAL A 22 5.74 13.37 2.95
CA VAL A 22 5.20 12.15 3.60
C VAL A 22 5.22 12.28 5.12
N ALA A 23 6.31 12.81 5.70
CA ALA A 23 6.39 13.06 7.14
C ALA A 23 5.31 14.03 7.62
N ALA A 24 5.07 15.12 6.88
CA ALA A 24 3.99 16.07 7.19
C ALA A 24 2.60 15.41 7.18
N VAL A 25 2.34 14.52 6.21
CA VAL A 25 1.07 13.75 6.17
C VAL A 25 0.91 12.88 7.41
N GLU A 26 1.97 12.20 7.84
CA GLU A 26 1.96 11.35 9.03
C GLU A 26 1.71 12.16 10.29
N GLU A 27 2.36 13.31 10.44
CA GLU A 27 2.17 14.21 11.59
C GLU A 27 0.74 14.75 11.65
N LEU A 28 0.20 15.23 10.52
CA LEU A 28 -1.19 15.68 10.43
C LEU A 28 -2.18 14.54 10.77
N SER A 29 -1.94 13.35 10.23
CA SER A 29 -2.79 12.18 10.48
C SER A 29 -2.74 11.74 11.94
N ALA A 30 -1.55 11.75 12.56
CA ALA A 30 -1.37 11.39 13.96
C ALA A 30 -2.08 12.36 14.92
N ARG A 31 -2.24 13.63 14.52
CA ARG A 31 -3.03 14.63 15.25
C ARG A 31 -4.54 14.57 14.94
N GLY A 32 -4.96 13.70 14.02
CA GLY A 32 -6.35 13.63 13.55
C GLY A 32 -6.79 14.86 12.76
N GLU A 33 -5.84 15.65 12.26
CA GLU A 33 -6.10 16.86 11.48
C GLU A 33 -6.42 16.50 10.02
N GLU A 34 -7.19 17.37 9.36
CA GLU A 34 -7.53 17.19 7.95
C GLU A 34 -6.29 17.31 7.07
N VAL A 35 -6.03 16.26 6.27
CA VAL A 35 -4.90 16.23 5.35
C VAL A 35 -5.28 16.95 4.05
N THR A 36 -4.86 18.21 3.94
CA THR A 36 -5.06 19.05 2.75
C THR A 36 -3.72 19.53 2.18
N VAL A 37 -3.65 19.85 0.88
CA VAL A 37 -2.42 20.40 0.28
C VAL A 37 -1.91 21.63 1.05
N PRO A 38 -2.75 22.62 1.43
CA PRO A 38 -2.30 23.76 2.25
C PRO A 38 -1.71 23.36 3.61
N ALA A 39 -2.31 22.39 4.31
CA ALA A 39 -1.81 21.90 5.59
C ALA A 39 -0.46 21.18 5.43
N ILE A 40 -0.36 20.30 4.43
CA ILE A 40 0.87 19.55 4.12
C ILE A 40 2.03 20.49 3.83
N VAL A 41 1.83 21.51 2.98
CA VAL A 41 2.94 22.41 2.60
C VAL A 41 3.38 23.30 3.76
N ALA A 42 2.44 23.67 4.65
CA ALA A 42 2.75 24.42 5.86
C ALA A 42 3.56 23.58 6.84
N GLU A 43 3.15 22.33 7.10
CA GLU A 43 3.85 21.40 7.98
C GLU A 43 5.23 20.99 7.41
N ALA A 44 5.29 20.64 6.13
CA ALA A 44 6.54 20.23 5.47
C ALA A 44 7.54 21.38 5.23
N GLY A 45 7.14 22.64 5.44
CA GLY A 45 7.98 23.81 5.16
C GLY A 45 8.33 23.99 3.68
N VAL A 46 7.44 23.57 2.77
CA VAL A 46 7.65 23.68 1.31
C VAL A 46 6.62 24.60 0.67
N SER A 47 6.86 25.00 -0.58
CA SER A 47 5.88 25.79 -1.34
C SER A 47 4.82 24.90 -2.03
N ARG A 48 3.67 25.48 -2.38
CA ARG A 48 2.67 24.77 -3.21
C ARG A 48 3.22 24.35 -4.57
N SER A 49 4.05 25.18 -5.21
CA SER A 49 4.66 24.80 -6.49
C SER A 49 5.63 23.63 -6.32
N THR A 50 6.35 23.56 -5.18
CA THR A 50 7.18 22.42 -4.82
C THR A 50 6.35 21.14 -4.64
N PHE A 51 5.19 21.22 -3.97
CA PHE A 51 4.26 20.09 -3.87
C PHE A 51 3.78 19.63 -5.25
N TYR A 52 3.27 20.56 -6.08
CA TYR A 52 2.73 20.22 -7.39
C TYR A 52 3.79 19.77 -8.41
N ALA A 53 5.05 20.08 -8.19
CA ALA A 53 6.16 19.50 -8.95
C ALA A 53 6.39 18.01 -8.64
N GLN A 54 5.95 17.53 -7.47
CA GLN A 54 6.05 16.12 -7.07
C GLN A 54 4.73 15.36 -7.26
N PHE A 55 3.59 15.98 -6.94
CA PHE A 55 2.27 15.35 -6.90
C PHE A 55 1.19 16.29 -7.44
N ARG A 56 0.39 15.81 -8.41
CA ARG A 56 -0.71 16.59 -8.98
C ARG A 56 -1.84 16.90 -7.98
N ASP A 57 -2.08 16.01 -7.04
CA ASP A 57 -3.15 16.08 -6.02
C ASP A 57 -2.89 15.07 -4.88
N LEU A 58 -3.79 15.03 -3.90
CA LEU A 58 -3.72 14.09 -2.77
C LEU A 58 -3.91 12.64 -3.21
N ASP A 59 -4.71 12.40 -4.25
CA ASP A 59 -4.93 11.08 -4.82
C ASP A 59 -3.61 10.49 -5.36
N ALA A 60 -2.87 11.26 -6.16
CA ALA A 60 -1.58 10.85 -6.68
C ALA A 60 -0.53 10.65 -5.58
N LEU A 61 -0.57 11.47 -4.52
CA LEU A 61 0.28 11.28 -3.35
C LEU A 61 -0.03 9.96 -2.64
N ALA A 62 -1.30 9.69 -2.34
CA ALA A 62 -1.73 8.47 -1.66
C ALA A 62 -1.41 7.22 -2.49
N VAL A 63 -1.67 7.24 -3.80
CA VAL A 63 -1.30 6.14 -4.71
C VAL A 63 0.21 5.89 -4.68
N ARG A 64 1.04 6.94 -4.74
CA ARG A 64 2.51 6.78 -4.70
C ARG A 64 2.98 6.16 -3.39
N ILE A 65 2.46 6.61 -2.24
CA ILE A 65 2.82 6.08 -0.93
C ILE A 65 2.38 4.62 -0.81
N LEU A 66 1.13 4.30 -1.17
CA LEU A 66 0.62 2.93 -1.07
C LEU A 66 1.34 1.96 -2.00
N THR A 67 1.71 2.40 -3.20
CA THR A 67 2.51 1.58 -4.12
C THR A 67 3.84 1.18 -3.48
N GLU A 68 4.52 2.12 -2.82
CA GLU A 68 5.76 1.83 -2.08
C GLU A 68 5.53 0.84 -0.92
N VAL A 69 4.45 1.05 -0.17
CA VAL A 69 4.05 0.16 0.93
C VAL A 69 3.79 -1.26 0.44
N PHE A 70 3.09 -1.42 -0.69
CA PHE A 70 2.82 -2.74 -1.26
C PHE A 70 4.10 -3.44 -1.72
N THR A 71 5.05 -2.71 -2.30
CA THR A 71 6.38 -3.25 -2.63
C THR A 71 7.12 -3.73 -1.39
N GLN A 72 7.15 -2.94 -0.31
CA GLN A 72 7.80 -3.33 0.95
C GLN A 72 7.13 -4.56 1.59
N ILE A 73 5.80 -4.69 1.47
CA ILE A 73 5.06 -5.84 1.97
C ILE A 73 5.33 -7.09 1.13
N GLU A 74 5.45 -6.96 -0.20
CA GLU A 74 5.83 -8.06 -1.09
C GLU A 74 7.26 -8.54 -0.76
N GLU A 75 8.21 -7.62 -0.57
CA GLU A 75 9.57 -7.96 -0.15
C GLU A 75 9.59 -8.69 1.20
N LEU A 76 8.76 -8.25 2.15
CA LEU A 76 8.58 -8.92 3.43
C LEU A 76 7.97 -10.32 3.27
N ASP A 77 6.93 -10.47 2.45
CA ASP A 77 6.28 -11.76 2.14
C ASP A 77 7.30 -12.76 1.59
N LEU A 78 8.04 -12.36 0.55
CA LEU A 78 9.05 -13.20 -0.09
C LEU A 78 10.18 -13.59 0.86
N SER A 79 10.63 -12.65 1.70
CA SER A 79 11.64 -12.92 2.73
C SER A 79 11.15 -13.93 3.77
N LEU A 80 9.94 -13.74 4.30
CA LEU A 80 9.38 -14.59 5.35
C LEU A 80 9.06 -16.00 4.84
N ARG A 81 8.65 -16.17 3.58
CA ARG A 81 8.41 -17.50 3.00
C ARG A 81 9.63 -18.41 3.02
N ALA A 82 10.84 -17.86 3.11
CA ALA A 82 12.06 -18.66 3.25
C ALA A 82 12.32 -19.14 4.70
N SER A 83 11.65 -18.55 5.70
CA SER A 83 12.02 -18.73 7.11
C SER A 83 10.85 -18.91 8.09
N ALA A 84 9.60 -18.76 7.66
CA ALA A 84 8.40 -18.78 8.49
C ALA A 84 7.29 -19.62 7.84
N THR A 85 6.31 -20.02 8.64
CA THR A 85 5.12 -20.73 8.14
C THR A 85 4.21 -19.81 7.30
N PRO A 86 3.32 -20.34 6.45
CA PRO A 86 2.40 -19.52 5.66
C PRO A 86 1.49 -18.65 6.52
N ILE A 87 0.97 -19.18 7.63
CA ILE A 87 0.12 -18.42 8.57
C ILE A 87 0.89 -17.29 9.27
N GLU A 88 2.15 -17.50 9.65
CA GLU A 88 3.00 -16.45 10.22
C GLU A 88 3.32 -15.37 9.20
N THR A 89 3.61 -15.77 7.96
CA THR A 89 3.85 -14.85 6.84
C THR A 89 2.62 -14.01 6.54
N ALA A 90 1.44 -14.63 6.42
CA ALA A 90 0.17 -13.94 6.17
C ALA A 90 -0.18 -12.98 7.32
N ARG A 91 0.04 -13.40 8.58
CA ARG A 91 -0.17 -12.57 9.77
C ARG A 91 0.75 -11.34 9.77
N ALA A 92 2.04 -11.52 9.52
CA ALA A 92 3.00 -10.43 9.48
C ALA A 92 2.67 -9.40 8.38
N THR A 93 2.43 -9.87 7.15
CA THR A 93 2.13 -9.02 6.00
C THR A 93 0.79 -8.28 6.15
N THR A 94 -0.26 -8.96 6.64
CA THR A 94 -1.57 -8.34 6.92
C THR A 94 -1.48 -7.31 8.03
N SER A 95 -0.73 -7.60 9.11
CA SER A 95 -0.53 -6.65 10.21
C SER A 95 0.21 -5.41 9.74
N GLN A 96 1.27 -5.59 8.93
CA GLN A 96 2.03 -4.48 8.35
C GLN A 96 1.15 -3.63 7.42
N LEU A 97 0.33 -4.27 6.59
CA LEU A 97 -0.63 -3.58 5.72
C LEU A 97 -1.57 -2.69 6.53
N VAL A 98 -2.26 -3.24 7.53
CA VAL A 98 -3.20 -2.49 8.37
C VAL A 98 -2.50 -1.35 9.11
N ALA A 99 -1.31 -1.59 9.66
CA ALA A 99 -0.52 -0.58 10.35
C ALA A 99 -0.13 0.60 9.43
N GLU A 100 0.26 0.34 8.18
CA GLU A 100 0.57 1.40 7.21
C GLU A 100 -0.64 2.25 6.85
N PHE A 101 -1.84 1.65 6.79
CA PHE A 101 -3.09 2.39 6.65
C PHE A 101 -3.44 3.20 7.90
N ALA A 102 -3.18 2.66 9.10
CA ALA A 102 -3.39 3.33 10.37
C ALA A 102 -2.55 4.61 10.50
N LYS A 103 -1.25 4.55 10.14
CA LYS A 103 -0.31 5.67 10.23
C LYS A 103 -0.78 6.94 9.49
N ARG A 104 -1.52 6.76 8.40
CA ARG A 104 -1.97 7.84 7.50
C ARG A 104 -3.48 7.80 7.30
N ARG A 105 -4.21 7.44 8.36
CA ARG A 105 -5.65 7.18 8.36
C ARG A 105 -6.46 8.30 7.74
N THR A 106 -6.23 9.56 8.12
CA THR A 106 -7.01 10.69 7.62
C THR A 106 -6.82 10.91 6.12
N LEU A 107 -5.58 10.78 5.62
CA LEU A 107 -5.30 10.84 4.18
C LEU A 107 -6.07 9.74 3.43
N TYR A 108 -5.94 8.50 3.87
CA TYR A 108 -6.55 7.37 3.16
C TYR A 108 -8.07 7.33 3.29
N ALA A 109 -8.64 7.73 4.43
CA ALA A 109 -10.09 7.90 4.59
C ALA A 109 -10.63 8.94 3.59
N GLY A 110 -9.94 10.07 3.42
CA GLY A 110 -10.33 11.10 2.46
C GLY A 110 -10.22 10.63 1.00
N VAL A 111 -9.11 9.98 0.64
CA VAL A 111 -8.83 9.55 -0.74
C VAL A 111 -9.64 8.33 -1.15
N LEU A 112 -9.74 7.30 -0.30
CA LEU A 112 -10.40 6.02 -0.63
C LEU A 112 -11.88 5.98 -0.25
N GLY A 113 -12.30 6.78 0.73
CA GLY A 113 -13.68 6.84 1.17
C GLY A 113 -14.57 7.78 0.36
N SER A 114 -13.97 8.64 -0.48
CA SER A 114 -14.73 9.55 -1.32
C SER A 114 -15.40 8.81 -2.48
N ARG A 115 -16.72 9.02 -2.65
CA ARG A 115 -17.49 8.41 -3.76
C ARG A 115 -17.09 8.94 -5.13
N THR A 116 -16.36 10.06 -5.20
CA THR A 116 -15.95 10.70 -6.47
C THR A 116 -14.56 10.28 -6.93
N THR A 117 -13.73 9.68 -6.09
CA THR A 117 -12.32 9.34 -6.38
C THR A 117 -12.17 7.90 -6.89
N THR A 118 -12.91 7.56 -7.95
CA THR A 118 -12.87 6.19 -8.53
C THR A 118 -11.50 5.85 -9.14
N GLU A 119 -10.72 6.85 -9.54
CA GLU A 119 -9.40 6.64 -10.15
C GLU A 119 -8.34 6.23 -9.13
N ALA A 120 -8.24 6.94 -8.00
CA ALA A 120 -7.30 6.60 -6.93
C ALA A 120 -7.57 5.19 -6.38
N ALA A 121 -8.82 4.89 -6.05
CA ALA A 121 -9.20 3.56 -5.55
C ALA A 121 -8.87 2.44 -6.55
N ARG A 122 -9.08 2.69 -7.85
CA ARG A 122 -8.72 1.73 -8.92
C ARG A 122 -7.20 1.57 -9.03
N ALA A 123 -6.45 2.67 -9.00
CA ALA A 123 -5.00 2.65 -9.08
C ALA A 123 -4.37 1.93 -7.88
N VAL A 124 -4.86 2.19 -6.67
CA VAL A 124 -4.42 1.49 -5.44
C VAL A 124 -4.71 -0.01 -5.54
N ARG A 125 -5.92 -0.40 -5.97
CA ARG A 125 -6.24 -1.82 -6.15
C ARG A 125 -5.36 -2.48 -7.20
N ALA A 126 -5.16 -1.83 -8.35
CA ALA A 126 -4.31 -2.36 -9.41
C ALA A 126 -2.85 -2.53 -8.93
N ALA A 127 -2.30 -1.54 -8.22
CA ALA A 127 -0.96 -1.62 -7.64
C ALA A 127 -0.86 -2.78 -6.64
N PHE A 128 -1.86 -2.96 -5.78
CA PHE A 128 -1.85 -4.05 -4.81
C PHE A 128 -1.98 -5.43 -5.49
N ALA A 129 -2.85 -5.56 -6.49
CA ALA A 129 -2.99 -6.80 -7.27
C ALA A 129 -1.69 -7.12 -8.04
N GLU A 130 -1.02 -6.11 -8.59
CA GLU A 130 0.26 -6.27 -9.27
C GLU A 130 1.36 -6.78 -8.33
N GLN A 131 1.51 -6.19 -7.14
CA GLN A 131 2.52 -6.61 -6.16
C GLN A 131 2.19 -7.99 -5.55
N THR A 132 0.93 -8.35 -5.38
CA THR A 132 0.58 -9.69 -4.86
C THR A 132 0.68 -10.80 -5.90
N LEU A 133 0.81 -10.47 -7.19
CA LEU A 133 0.82 -11.45 -8.28
C LEU A 133 1.98 -12.46 -8.14
N GLY A 134 3.16 -12.03 -7.72
CA GLY A 134 4.31 -12.92 -7.50
C GLY A 134 3.98 -14.01 -6.48
N THR A 135 3.39 -13.63 -5.35
CA THR A 135 2.90 -14.55 -4.32
C THR A 135 1.84 -15.50 -4.88
N MET A 136 0.87 -15.00 -5.65
CA MET A 136 -0.20 -15.83 -6.22
C MET A 136 0.33 -16.87 -7.21
N GLN A 137 1.33 -16.52 -8.02
CA GLN A 137 1.98 -17.47 -8.93
C GLN A 137 2.62 -18.65 -8.21
N LEU A 138 3.05 -18.46 -6.96
CA LEU A 138 3.70 -19.50 -6.15
C LEU A 138 2.71 -20.36 -5.36
N THR A 139 1.54 -19.82 -5.02
CA THR A 139 0.67 -20.38 -3.96
C THR A 139 -0.69 -20.83 -4.47
N VAL A 140 -1.18 -20.27 -5.58
CA VAL A 140 -2.51 -20.58 -6.10
C VAL A 140 -2.61 -22.05 -6.55
N PRO A 141 -3.70 -22.76 -6.19
CA PRO A 141 -3.94 -24.13 -6.65
C PRO A 141 -4.09 -24.25 -8.17
N SER A 142 -3.82 -25.44 -8.70
CA SER A 142 -4.04 -25.72 -10.12
C SER A 142 -5.49 -25.48 -10.53
N GLY A 143 -5.71 -24.76 -11.63
CA GLY A 143 -7.04 -24.47 -12.17
C GLY A 143 -7.62 -23.11 -11.79
N LEU A 144 -6.97 -22.36 -10.89
CA LEU A 144 -7.29 -20.96 -10.63
C LEU A 144 -6.25 -20.05 -11.28
N ASP A 145 -6.68 -18.96 -11.91
CA ASP A 145 -5.77 -17.97 -12.50
C ASP A 145 -5.14 -17.10 -11.39
N PRO A 146 -3.80 -17.06 -11.26
CA PRO A 146 -3.11 -16.23 -10.28
C PRO A 146 -3.47 -14.74 -10.36
N LYS A 147 -3.79 -14.21 -11.54
CA LYS A 147 -4.21 -12.80 -11.70
C LYS A 147 -5.58 -12.56 -11.08
N VAL A 148 -6.51 -13.51 -11.26
CA VAL A 148 -7.84 -13.43 -10.65
C VAL A 148 -7.75 -13.55 -9.13
N ALA A 149 -6.88 -14.43 -8.64
CA ALA A 149 -6.62 -14.57 -7.20
C ALA A 149 -6.01 -13.28 -6.61
N ALA A 150 -5.07 -12.64 -7.31
CA ALA A 150 -4.47 -11.38 -6.87
C ALA A 150 -5.49 -10.25 -6.79
N GLU A 151 -6.35 -10.10 -7.81
CA GLU A 151 -7.46 -9.13 -7.79
C GLU A 151 -8.45 -9.39 -6.66
N TYR A 152 -8.76 -10.67 -6.37
CA TYR A 152 -9.64 -11.04 -5.27
C TYR A 152 -9.04 -10.63 -3.91
N VAL A 153 -7.78 -10.99 -3.66
CA VAL A 153 -7.09 -10.67 -2.39
C VAL A 153 -6.94 -9.16 -2.22
N ALA A 154 -6.48 -8.45 -3.25
CA ALA A 154 -6.30 -7.00 -3.20
C ALA A 154 -7.64 -6.26 -3.02
N GLY A 155 -8.65 -6.63 -3.82
CA GLY A 155 -9.98 -6.02 -3.76
C GLY A 155 -10.69 -6.26 -2.45
N GLY A 156 -10.69 -7.50 -1.95
CA GLY A 156 -11.30 -7.86 -0.68
C GLY A 156 -10.63 -7.16 0.49
N SER A 157 -9.29 -7.15 0.52
CA SER A 157 -8.53 -6.50 1.59
C SER A 157 -8.76 -4.98 1.62
N LEU A 158 -8.68 -4.31 0.46
CA LEU A 158 -8.92 -2.87 0.37
C LEU A 158 -10.36 -2.49 0.72
N ALA A 159 -11.34 -3.33 0.39
CA ALA A 159 -12.73 -3.06 0.76
C ALA A 159 -12.90 -3.06 2.29
N VAL A 160 -12.34 -4.06 2.98
CA VAL A 160 -12.40 -4.15 4.45
C VAL A 160 -11.63 -3.02 5.11
N ILE A 161 -10.40 -2.73 4.65
CA ILE A 161 -9.58 -1.63 5.17
C ILE A 161 -10.29 -0.29 4.96
N THR A 162 -10.86 -0.02 3.78
CA THR A 162 -11.56 1.23 3.49
C THR A 162 -12.79 1.39 4.38
N ALA A 163 -13.56 0.31 4.60
CA ALA A 163 -14.68 0.35 5.54
C ALA A 163 -14.23 0.66 6.97
N TRP A 164 -13.12 0.06 7.41
CA TRP A 164 -12.52 0.33 8.71
C TRP A 164 -12.03 1.78 8.85
N LEU A 165 -11.37 2.35 7.83
CA LEU A 165 -10.91 3.74 7.82
C LEU A 165 -12.04 4.77 8.04
N LEU A 166 -13.27 4.41 7.68
CA LEU A 166 -14.45 5.26 7.75
C LEU A 166 -15.33 4.98 8.98
N SER A 167 -14.88 4.15 9.91
CA SER A 167 -15.65 3.72 11.08
C SER A 167 -14.83 3.78 12.37
N ASP A 168 -15.49 3.73 13.53
CA ASP A 168 -14.81 3.68 14.84
C ASP A 168 -14.56 2.24 15.32
N THR A 169 -14.51 1.26 14.42
CA THR A 169 -14.29 -0.14 14.79
C THR A 169 -12.82 -0.44 15.09
N PRO A 170 -12.53 -1.50 15.88
CA PRO A 170 -11.17 -1.98 16.06
C PRO A 170 -10.47 -2.33 14.73
N GLU A 171 -9.14 -2.38 14.74
CA GLU A 171 -8.31 -2.78 13.60
C GLU A 171 -8.71 -4.15 13.04
N PRO A 172 -8.83 -4.31 11.70
CA PRO A 172 -9.44 -5.47 11.08
C PRO A 172 -8.45 -6.62 10.80
N THR A 173 -7.30 -6.67 11.47
CA THR A 173 -6.21 -7.61 11.15
C THR A 173 -6.67 -9.08 11.23
N GLU A 174 -7.30 -9.49 12.33
CA GLU A 174 -7.77 -10.89 12.46
C GLU A 174 -8.91 -11.21 11.49
N GLN A 175 -9.79 -10.25 11.21
CA GLN A 175 -10.89 -10.41 10.27
C GLN A 175 -10.36 -10.57 8.84
N LEU A 176 -9.35 -9.79 8.44
CA LEU A 176 -8.68 -9.93 7.16
C LEU A 176 -8.01 -11.30 7.04
N LEU A 177 -7.28 -11.74 8.08
CA LEU A 177 -6.65 -13.07 8.09
C LEU A 177 -7.66 -14.20 7.93
N ALA A 178 -8.81 -14.10 8.62
CA ALA A 178 -9.87 -15.10 8.52
C ALA A 178 -10.57 -15.13 7.14
N LEU A 179 -10.47 -14.05 6.35
CA LEU A 179 -11.03 -13.94 5.01
C LEU A 179 -10.03 -14.33 3.91
N LEU A 180 -8.74 -14.48 4.24
CA LEU A 180 -7.75 -14.93 3.27
C LEU A 180 -8.03 -16.37 2.85
N PRO A 181 -7.82 -16.71 1.57
CA PRO A 181 -7.95 -18.08 1.10
C PRO A 181 -7.09 -19.06 1.89
N ALA A 182 -7.63 -20.23 2.21
CA ALA A 182 -6.94 -21.25 3.02
C ALA A 182 -5.59 -21.68 2.44
N TRP A 183 -5.44 -21.71 1.10
CA TRP A 183 -4.19 -22.03 0.42
C TRP A 183 -3.08 -20.96 0.56
N LEU A 184 -3.40 -19.77 1.08
CA LEU A 184 -2.38 -18.80 1.51
C LEU A 184 -1.94 -19.03 2.96
N LEU A 185 -2.77 -19.68 3.77
CA LEU A 185 -2.57 -19.85 5.21
C LEU A 185 -1.98 -21.20 5.59
N ASN A 186 -2.12 -22.19 4.70
CA ASN A 186 -1.71 -23.57 4.93
C ASN A 186 -0.57 -23.96 4.00
N ASP A 187 0.28 -24.89 4.45
CA ASP A 187 1.37 -25.46 3.64
C ASP A 187 0.87 -26.37 2.52
N ASP A 188 -0.35 -26.92 2.67
CA ASP A 188 -0.94 -27.82 1.68
C ASP A 188 -1.58 -27.06 0.52
N LYS A 189 -0.94 -27.16 -0.64
CA LYS A 189 -1.52 -26.77 -1.94
C LYS A 189 -2.58 -27.76 -2.41
N ASP A 190 -2.66 -28.91 -1.76
CA ASP A 190 -3.62 -29.98 -2.02
C ASP A 190 -4.75 -29.95 -0.99
N THR A 191 -5.72 -29.06 -1.19
CA THR A 191 -7.08 -29.40 -0.76
C THR A 191 -8.03 -29.29 -1.94
N PRO A 192 -8.10 -30.33 -2.79
CA PRO A 192 -9.26 -30.60 -3.60
C PRO A 192 -10.17 -31.59 -2.87
N SER A 193 -11.31 -31.12 -2.37
CA SER A 193 -12.63 -31.77 -2.49
C SER A 193 -13.70 -30.92 -1.80
#